data_AF-A0A4R3K6J8-F1
#
_entry.id   AF-A0A4R3K6J8-F1
#
_cell.length_a   1.000
_cell.length_b   1.000
_cell.length_c   1.000
_cell.angle_alpha   90.00
_cell.angle_beta   90.00
_cell.angle_gamma   90.00
#
_symmetry.space_group_name_H-M   'P 1'
#
loop_
_entity.id
_entity.type
_entity.pdbx_description
1 polymer ?
#
loop_
_entity_poly.entity_id
_entity_poly.type
_entity_poly.pdbx_seq_one_letter_code
_entity_poly.pdbx_strand_id
1 'polypeptide(L)'
;MRYDVPISFVKETDKHYDPVAGEWIQGEPVRTKKYANVTHMGAERQQAVFGDVKANRLVVRLQRVYKAPYDYIEIDGKSYHTDTERLPSDTQSLVVMQNG
;
A
#
# COMPACT_ATOMS: atom_id res chain seq x y z
N MET A 1 11.03 15.63 7.09
CA MET A 1 9.94 14.65 6.94
C MET A 1 10.24 13.48 7.87
N ARG A 2 9.27 13.05 8.69
CA ARG A 2 9.43 11.90 9.60
C ARG A 2 8.83 10.64 8.97
N TYR A 3 9.55 9.53 9.05
CA TYR A 3 9.14 8.20 8.61
C TYR A 3 8.88 7.33 9.83
N ASP A 4 7.87 7.69 10.61
CA ASP A 4 7.51 7.08 11.88
C ASP A 4 6.20 6.31 11.82
N VAL A 5 5.45 6.41 10.70
CA VAL A 5 4.19 5.68 10.52
C VAL A 5 4.48 4.26 10.03
N PRO A 6 4.11 3.23 10.80
CA PRO A 6 4.22 1.85 10.34
C PRO A 6 3.15 1.56 9.29
N ILE A 7 3.58 0.99 8.17
CA ILE A 7 2.72 0.48 7.11
C ILE A 7 3.09 -0.98 6.83
N SER A 8 2.13 -1.80 6.40
CA SER A 8 2.38 -3.18 6.03
C SER A 8 2.04 -3.39 4.56
N PHE A 9 3.03 -3.78 3.76
CA PHE A 9 2.78 -4.26 2.40
C PHE A 9 2.29 -5.70 2.50
N VAL A 10 1.07 -5.95 2.01
CA VAL A 10 0.47 -7.29 2.03
C VAL A 10 0.44 -7.83 0.62
N LYS A 11 1.05 -9.00 0.44
CA LYS A 11 0.87 -9.81 -0.76
C LYS A 11 0.02 -11.00 -0.43
N GLU A 12 -1.12 -11.13 -1.09
CA GLU A 12 -1.95 -12.32 -1.02
C GLU A 12 -1.26 -13.43 -1.83
N THR A 13 -1.11 -14.59 -1.21
CA THR A 13 -0.53 -15.74 -1.88
C THR A 13 -1.67 -16.61 -2.38
N ASP A 14 -1.67 -16.92 -3.68
CA ASP A 14 -2.69 -17.79 -4.26
C ASP A 14 -2.69 -19.17 -3.60
N LYS A 15 -3.86 -19.79 -3.55
CA LYS A 15 -4.01 -21.15 -3.04
C LYS A 15 -3.20 -22.08 -3.94
N HIS A 16 -2.32 -22.89 -3.34
CA HIS A 16 -1.62 -23.94 -4.06
C HIS A 16 -2.23 -25.29 -3.73
N TYR A 17 -2.28 -26.17 -4.72
CA TYR A 17 -2.71 -27.54 -4.52
C TYR A 17 -1.55 -28.32 -3.91
N ASP A 18 -1.75 -28.86 -2.70
CA ASP A 18 -0.79 -29.78 -2.09
C ASP A 18 -1.14 -31.22 -2.52
N PRO A 19 -0.33 -31.85 -3.40
CA PRO A 19 -0.61 -33.19 -3.90
C PRO A 19 -0.42 -34.29 -2.85
N VAL A 20 0.23 -34.00 -1.71
CA VAL A 20 0.44 -34.96 -0.62
C VAL A 20 -0.77 -35.01 0.30
N ALA A 21 -1.35 -33.84 0.62
CA ALA A 21 -2.56 -33.74 1.42
C ALA A 21 -3.85 -33.87 0.61
N GLY A 22 -3.80 -33.66 -0.71
CA GLY A 22 -4.97 -33.65 -1.59
C GLY A 22 -5.87 -32.42 -1.39
N GLU A 23 -5.35 -31.36 -0.77
CA GLU A 23 -6.09 -30.17 -0.39
C GLU A 23 -5.53 -28.90 -1.05
N TRP A 24 -6.41 -27.91 -1.24
CA TRP A 24 -6.02 -26.57 -1.65
C TRP A 24 -5.59 -25.79 -0.42
N ILE A 25 -4.29 -25.70 -0.19
CA ILE A 25 -3.73 -24.95 0.94
C ILE A 25 -3.77 -23.47 0.58
N GLN A 26 -4.39 -22.68 1.45
CA GLN A 26 -4.35 -21.22 1.34
C GLN A 26 -2.94 -20.75 1.69
N GLY A 27 -2.25 -20.12 0.73
CA GLY A 27 -0.94 -19.55 0.99
C GLY A 27 -1.06 -18.47 2.06
N GLU A 28 -0.14 -18.49 3.04
CA GLU A 28 -0.09 -17.41 4.02
C GLU A 28 0.23 -16.08 3.31
N PRO A 29 -0.52 -15.00 3.59
CA PRO A 29 -0.25 -13.70 2.99
C PRO A 29 1.08 -13.16 3.53
N VAL A 30 1.96 -12.73 2.63
CA VAL A 30 3.26 -12.16 3.01
C VAL A 30 3.05 -10.72 3.41
N ARG A 31 3.29 -10.41 4.70
CA ARG A 31 3.16 -9.07 5.26
C ARG A 31 4.54 -8.50 5.56
N THR A 32 4.91 -7.42 4.87
CA THR A 32 6.19 -6.73 5.09
C THR A 32 5.95 -5.38 5.75
N LYS A 33 6.28 -5.27 7.03
CA LYS A 33 6.21 -4.01 7.78
C LYS A 33 7.34 -3.06 7.37
N LYS A 34 7.00 -1.82 7.07
CA LYS A 34 7.91 -0.71 6.75
C LYS A 34 7.48 0.56 7.46
N TYR A 35 8.40 1.51 7.57
CA TYR A 35 8.10 2.84 8.08
C TYR A 35 8.07 3.82 6.93
N ALA A 36 6.99 4.60 6.86
CA ALA A 36 6.75 5.57 5.81
C ALA A 36 6.30 6.90 6.41
N ASN A 37 6.37 7.95 5.61
CA ASN A 37 5.71 9.20 5.90
C ASN A 37 4.32 9.16 5.26
N VAL A 38 3.28 9.16 6.08
CA VAL A 38 1.89 9.19 5.60
C VAL A 38 1.33 10.59 5.78
N THR A 39 0.82 11.18 4.71
CA THR A 39 0.20 12.51 4.73
C THR A 39 -1.19 12.44 4.14
N HIS A 40 -2.19 12.96 4.84
CA HIS A 40 -3.53 13.15 4.28
C HIS A 40 -3.52 14.25 3.24
N MET A 41 -4.09 14.00 2.06
CA MET A 41 -4.28 15.06 1.07
C MET A 41 -5.61 15.77 1.36
N GLY A 42 -5.55 17.05 1.71
CA GLY A 42 -6.75 17.87 1.89
C GLY A 42 -7.56 18.01 0.58
N ALA A 43 -8.87 18.18 0.70
CA ALA A 43 -9.83 18.21 -0.40
C ALA A 43 -9.43 19.19 -1.53
N GLU A 44 -8.96 20.40 -1.19
CA GLU A 44 -8.54 21.41 -2.16
C GLU A 44 -7.41 20.93 -3.08
N ARG A 45 -6.42 20.23 -2.51
CA ARG A 45 -5.30 19.66 -3.28
C ARG A 45 -5.73 18.45 -4.09
N GLN A 46 -6.68 17.67 -3.60
CA GLN A 46 -7.21 16.53 -4.35
C GLN A 46 -7.92 17.01 -5.62
N GLN A 47 -8.78 18.01 -5.51
CA GLN A 47 -9.47 18.60 -6.65
C GLN A 47 -8.49 19.16 -7.69
N ALA A 48 -7.46 19.88 -7.24
CA ALA A 48 -6.48 20.49 -8.14
C ALA A 48 -5.58 19.47 -8.87
N VAL A 49 -5.23 18.35 -8.21
CA VAL A 49 -4.29 17.36 -8.75
C VAL A 49 -4.99 16.23 -9.50
N PHE A 50 -6.15 15.79 -9.01
CA PHE A 50 -6.85 14.60 -9.49
C PHE A 50 -8.22 14.89 -10.09
N GLY A 51 -8.74 16.13 -10.00
CA GLY A 51 -10.07 16.49 -10.51
C GLY A 51 -11.24 15.96 -9.68
N ASP A 52 -10.97 15.08 -8.70
CA ASP A 52 -11.95 14.47 -7.81
C ASP A 52 -11.54 14.62 -6.35
N VAL A 53 -12.50 15.00 -5.49
CA VAL A 53 -12.36 14.95 -4.04
C VAL A 53 -12.80 13.58 -3.53
N LYS A 54 -11.88 12.61 -3.52
CA LYS A 54 -12.07 11.36 -2.75
C LYS A 54 -11.47 11.55 -1.37
N ALA A 55 -12.34 11.76 -0.37
CA ALA A 55 -11.96 12.10 1.01
C ALA A 55 -10.93 11.17 1.69
N ASN A 56 -10.69 9.96 1.14
CA ASN A 56 -9.82 8.94 1.74
C ASN A 56 -8.49 8.69 0.98
N ARG A 57 -7.96 9.67 0.21
CA ARG A 57 -6.61 9.57 -0.40
C ARG A 57 -5.51 9.93 0.60
N LEU A 58 -4.50 9.07 0.71
CA LEU A 58 -3.27 9.29 1.47
C LEU A 58 -2.06 9.32 0.56
N VAL A 59 -1.05 10.11 0.92
CA VAL A 59 0.27 10.10 0.27
C VAL A 59 1.25 9.41 1.20
N VAL A 60 1.75 8.27 0.78
CA VAL A 60 2.74 7.45 1.48
C VAL A 60 4.09 7.67 0.82
N ARG A 61 5.07 8.18 1.56
CA ARG A 61 6.45 8.33 1.07
C ARG A 61 7.37 7.39 1.81
N LEU A 62 8.17 6.64 1.08
CA LEU A 62 9.16 5.71 1.61
C LEU A 62 10.55 6.27 1.39
N GLN A 63 11.40 6.09 2.39
CA GLN A 63 12.80 6.49 2.31
C GLN A 63 13.60 5.64 1.31
N ARG A 64 13.17 4.39 1.08
CA ARG A 64 13.74 3.48 0.08
C ARG A 64 12.62 2.85 -0.72
N VAL A 65 12.84 2.69 -2.02
CA VAL A 65 11.91 1.98 -2.90
C VAL A 65 11.67 0.55 -2.40
N TYR A 66 10.40 0.20 -2.22
CA TYR A 66 9.93 -1.15 -2.04
C TYR A 66 9.72 -1.80 -3.41
N LYS A 67 10.58 -2.78 -3.74
CA LYS A 67 10.62 -3.45 -5.06
C LYS A 67 9.87 -4.79 -5.09
N ALA A 68 9.45 -5.30 -3.94
CA ALA A 68 8.77 -6.58 -3.88
C ALA A 68 7.29 -6.40 -4.28
N PRO A 69 6.68 -7.41 -4.92
CA PRO A 69 5.26 -7.37 -5.28
C PRO A 69 4.38 -7.35 -4.02
N TYR A 70 3.27 -6.63 -4.10
CA TYR A 70 2.24 -6.51 -3.06
C TYR A 70 0.90 -6.20 -3.73
N ASP A 71 -0.20 -6.55 -3.06
CA ASP A 71 -1.57 -6.36 -3.56
C ASP A 71 -2.23 -5.11 -2.94
N TYR A 72 -2.01 -4.91 -1.64
CA TYR A 72 -2.49 -3.74 -0.91
C TYR A 72 -1.55 -3.34 0.23
N ILE A 73 -1.78 -2.15 0.75
CA ILE A 73 -1.02 -1.57 1.85
C ILE A 73 -1.96 -1.40 3.03
N GLU A 74 -1.61 -1.98 4.17
CA GLU A 74 -2.32 -1.79 5.42
C GLU A 74 -1.68 -0.65 6.22
N ILE A 75 -2.48 0.34 6.60
CA ILE A 75 -2.05 1.48 7.41
C ILE A 75 -3.07 1.61 8.54
N ASP A 76 -2.62 1.50 9.78
CA ASP A 76 -3.48 1.62 10.97
C ASP A 76 -4.71 0.67 10.94
N GLY A 77 -4.51 -0.56 10.46
CA GLY A 77 -5.57 -1.58 10.35
C GLY A 77 -6.57 -1.36 9.21
N LYS A 78 -6.33 -0.38 8.33
CA LYS A 78 -7.14 -0.12 7.13
C LYS A 78 -6.38 -0.52 5.88
N SER A 79 -7.07 -1.16 4.94
CA SER A 79 -6.50 -1.55 3.65
C SER A 79 -6.63 -0.42 2.63
N TYR A 80 -5.52 -0.11 1.97
CA TYR A 80 -5.41 0.90 0.93
C TYR A 80 -4.82 0.29 -0.35
N HIS A 81 -5.35 0.68 -1.50
CA HIS A 81 -4.77 0.34 -2.80
C HIS A 81 -3.94 1.50 -3.34
N THR A 82 -2.85 1.17 -4.02
CA THR A 82 -2.03 2.16 -4.73
C THR A 82 -2.78 2.64 -5.99
N ASP A 83 -3.14 3.92 -6.02
CA ASP A 83 -3.77 4.60 -7.16
C ASP A 83 -2.71 5.16 -8.11
N THR A 84 -1.67 5.77 -7.55
CA THR A 84 -0.56 6.35 -8.32
C THR A 84 0.75 6.06 -7.63
N GLU A 85 1.73 5.59 -8.39
CA GLU A 85 3.09 5.39 -7.93
C GLU A 85 4.04 6.36 -8.63
N ARG A 86 4.94 6.95 -7.84
CA ARG A 86 6.03 7.80 -8.34
C ARG A 86 7.34 7.37 -7.71
N LEU A 87 8.37 7.21 -8.55
CA LEU A 87 9.70 6.74 -8.16
C LEU A 87 10.76 7.81 -8.48
N PRO A 88 10.88 8.89 -7.68
CA PRO A 88 11.98 9.82 -7.81
C PRO A 88 13.28 9.17 -7.29
N SER A 89 14.09 8.66 -8.22
CA SER A 89 15.43 8.07 -8.05
C SER A 89 15.52 6.95 -7.00
N ASP A 90 15.72 7.30 -5.72
CA ASP A 90 15.90 6.33 -4.61
C ASP A 90 14.72 6.30 -3.62
N THR A 91 13.76 7.20 -3.82
CA THR A 91 12.57 7.31 -2.97
C THR A 91 11.33 6.88 -3.72
N GLN A 92 10.30 6.51 -2.97
CA GLN A 92 9.03 6.07 -3.55
C GLN A 92 7.91 6.86 -2.90
N SER A 93 7.05 7.44 -3.72
CA SER A 93 5.85 8.15 -3.30
C SER A 93 4.65 7.44 -3.90
N LEU A 94 3.78 6.93 -3.04
CA LEU A 94 2.57 6.23 -3.39
C LEU A 94 1.39 7.09 -2.98
N VAL A 95 0.44 7.29 -3.89
CA VAL A 95 -0.87 7.81 -3.56
C VAL A 95 -1.77 6.62 -3.41
N VAL A 96 -2.32 6.44 -2.22
CA VAL A 96 -3.13 5.27 -1.86
C VAL A 96 -4.55 5.70 -1.52
N MET A 97 -5.52 4.87 -1.88
CA MET A 97 -6.94 5.10 -1.63
C MET A 97 -7.50 3.98 -0.75
N GLN A 98 -8.28 4.36 0.26
CA GLN A 98 -8.98 3.38 1.09
C GLN A 98 -10.12 2.77 0.27
N ASN A 99 -10.24 1.43 0.28
CA ASN A 99 -11.48 0.81 -0.16
C ASN A 99 -12.55 1.06 0.91
N GLY A 100 -13.70 1.57 0.46
CA GLY A 100 -14.88 1.82 1.29
C GLY A 100 -15.70 0.56 1.51
#